data_AF-A0A947HG41-F1
#
_entry.id   AF-A0A947HG41-F1
#
_cell.length_a   1.000
_cell.length_b   1.000
_cell.length_c   1.000
_cell.angle_alpha   90.00
_cell.angle_beta   90.00
_cell.angle_gamma   90.00
#
_symmetry.space_group_name_H-M   'P 1'
#
loop_
_entity.id
_entity.type
_entity.pdbx_description
1 polymer ?
#
loop_
_entity_poly.entity_id
_entity_poly.type
_entity_poly.pdbx_seq_one_letter_code
_entity_poly.pdbx_strand_id
1 'polypeptide(L)'
;MNFEEALHEFFLEAIDAQDLQDVIAEYRESEAESFHYVFRDMNNLHILEPYDLVRICDAVGEEMLQPEDLTLIAETLTRSELFEWEDELISEVCTFWLEPDQAYPLNRENAKLFRQWLKGEVPVPA
;
A
#
# COMPACT_ATOMS: atom_id res chain seq x y z
N MET A 1 5.72 16.27 -2.62
CA MET A 1 5.07 15.38 -1.65
C MET A 1 5.92 14.15 -1.57
N ASN A 2 6.27 13.65 -0.38
CA ASN A 2 6.97 12.36 -0.31
C ASN A 2 5.96 11.20 -0.47
N PHE A 3 6.43 10.00 -0.83
CA PHE A 3 5.54 8.88 -1.11
C PHE A 3 4.66 8.50 0.09
N GLU A 4 5.23 8.53 1.29
CA GLU A 4 4.53 8.27 2.55
C GLU A 4 3.38 9.26 2.81
N GLU A 5 3.57 10.56 2.59
CA GLU A 5 2.51 11.59 2.67
C GLU A 5 1.41 11.33 1.64
N ALA A 6 1.80 11.01 0.40
CA ALA A 6 0.82 10.71 -0.66
C ALA A 6 -0.04 9.49 -0.31
N LEU A 7 0.57 8.45 0.26
CA LEU A 7 -0.15 7.25 0.69
C LEU A 7 -1.14 7.56 1.83
N HIS A 8 -0.72 8.41 2.78
CA HIS A 8 -1.59 8.88 3.85
C HIS A 8 -2.76 9.72 3.31
N GLU A 9 -2.49 10.67 2.39
CA GLU A 9 -3.52 11.47 1.73
C GLU A 9 -4.47 10.61 0.87
N PHE A 10 -3.97 9.55 0.25
CA PHE A 10 -4.78 8.60 -0.50
C PHE A 10 -5.77 7.87 0.42
N PHE A 11 -5.32 7.36 1.57
CA PHE A 11 -6.21 6.72 2.55
C PHE A 11 -7.24 7.68 3.14
N LEU A 12 -6.87 8.95 3.32
CA LEU A 12 -7.79 10.02 3.71
C LEU A 12 -8.72 10.51 2.58
N GLU A 13 -8.65 9.91 1.39
CA GLU A 13 -9.44 10.29 0.19
C GLU A 13 -9.19 11.74 -0.27
N ALA A 14 -8.04 12.31 0.09
CA ALA A 14 -7.63 13.66 -0.32
C ALA A 14 -7.03 13.69 -1.74
N ILE A 15 -6.44 12.57 -2.16
CA ILE A 15 -5.95 12.34 -3.52
C ILE A 15 -6.50 11.03 -4.09
N ASP A 16 -6.53 10.90 -5.41
CA ASP A 16 -7.01 9.69 -6.08
C ASP A 16 -5.87 8.71 -6.45
N ALA A 17 -6.23 7.59 -7.08
CA ALA A 17 -5.25 6.57 -7.47
C ALA A 17 -4.28 7.05 -8.57
N GLN A 18 -4.70 7.97 -9.43
CA GLN A 18 -3.83 8.54 -10.46
C GLN A 18 -2.81 9.47 -9.82
N ASP A 19 -3.23 10.32 -8.89
CA ASP A 19 -2.34 11.19 -8.13
C ASP A 19 -1.28 10.36 -7.38
N LEU A 20 -1.70 9.25 -6.75
CA LEU A 20 -0.78 8.32 -6.08
C LEU A 20 0.21 7.68 -7.06
N GLN A 21 -0.26 7.26 -8.25
CA GLN A 21 0.58 6.68 -9.29
C GLN A 21 1.65 7.66 -9.79
N ASP A 22 1.28 8.93 -9.97
CA ASP A 22 2.19 9.98 -10.41
C ASP A 22 3.31 10.18 -9.38
N VAL A 23 3.00 10.16 -8.08
CA VAL A 23 4.01 10.22 -7.01
C VAL A 23 4.90 8.98 -6.98
N ILE A 24 4.37 7.79 -7.21
CA ILE A 24 5.16 6.55 -7.30
C ILE A 24 6.15 6.63 -8.48
N ALA A 25 5.70 7.14 -9.62
CA ALA A 25 6.55 7.33 -10.79
C ALA A 25 7.69 8.32 -10.50
N GLU A 26 7.37 9.47 -9.90
CA GLU A 26 8.37 10.46 -9.47
C GLU A 26 9.35 9.89 -8.44
N TYR A 27 8.86 9.12 -7.46
CA TYR A 27 9.68 8.48 -6.43
C TYR A 27 10.73 7.55 -7.06
N ARG A 28 10.32 6.71 -8.02
CA ARG A 28 11.22 5.81 -8.76
C ARG A 28 12.26 6.54 -9.61
N GLU A 29 11.90 7.67 -10.20
CA GLU A 29 12.86 8.51 -10.94
C GLU A 29 13.85 9.22 -10.01
N SER A 30 13.47 9.43 -8.75
CA SER A 30 14.23 10.15 -7.74
C SER A 30 15.20 9.29 -6.90
N GLU A 31 15.37 7.99 -7.18
CA GLU A 31 16.37 7.10 -6.53
C GLU A 31 17.85 7.47 -6.82
N ALA A 32 18.13 8.75 -7.07
CA ALA A 32 19.43 9.37 -6.89
C ALA A 32 19.38 10.29 -5.65
N GLU A 33 19.71 9.70 -4.48
CA GLU A 33 20.11 10.37 -3.24
C GLU A 33 19.20 11.48 -2.67
N SER A 34 18.40 11.17 -1.65
CA SER A 34 18.25 12.10 -0.50
C SER A 34 17.64 11.40 0.73
N PHE A 35 18.43 11.28 1.80
CA PHE A 35 17.91 11.07 3.15
C PHE A 35 17.33 12.38 3.68
N HIS A 36 16.06 12.66 3.37
CA HIS A 36 15.34 13.75 4.04
C HIS A 36 14.79 13.25 5.37
N TYR A 37 15.50 13.57 6.46
CA TYR A 37 14.93 13.53 7.81
C TYR A 37 13.91 14.67 7.94
N VAL A 38 12.62 14.34 7.84
CA VAL A 38 11.53 15.26 8.17
C VAL A 38 11.10 14.96 9.60
N PHE A 39 11.36 15.86 10.53
CA PHE A 39 10.71 15.84 11.85
C PHE A 39 9.22 16.10 11.62
N ARG A 40 8.37 15.10 11.86
CA ARG A 40 6.93 15.20 11.61
C ARG A 40 6.13 15.10 12.90
N ASP A 41 5.08 15.91 12.95
CA ASP A 41 4.16 16.06 14.08
C ASP A 41 3.37 14.75 14.27
N MET A 42 3.42 14.13 15.46
CA MET A 42 2.81 12.83 15.77
C MET A 42 1.27 12.86 15.81
N ASN A 43 0.63 13.94 15.36
CA ASN A 43 -0.83 14.11 15.36
C ASN A 43 -1.51 13.56 14.09
N ASN A 44 -0.77 13.02 13.14
CA ASN A 44 -1.28 12.50 11.86
C ASN A 44 -1.13 10.97 11.74
N LEU A 45 -1.31 10.25 12.86
CA LEU A 45 -1.36 8.79 12.82
C LEU A 45 -2.68 8.33 12.18
N HIS A 46 -2.58 7.51 11.13
CA HIS A 46 -3.72 6.85 10.49
C HIS A 46 -3.74 5.38 10.92
N ILE A 47 -4.82 4.98 11.58
CA ILE A 47 -5.05 3.57 11.92
C ILE A 47 -5.59 2.87 10.68
N LEU A 48 -4.78 2.01 10.07
CA LEU A 48 -5.17 1.29 8.88
C LEU A 48 -6.26 0.27 9.21
N GLU A 49 -7.27 0.25 8.37
CA GLU A 49 -8.30 -0.78 8.34
C GLU A 49 -8.16 -1.61 7.05
N PRO A 50 -8.67 -2.86 7.00
CA PRO A 50 -8.62 -3.67 5.78
C PRO A 50 -9.20 -2.96 4.54
N TYR A 51 -10.14 -2.04 4.76
CA TYR A 51 -10.71 -1.20 3.71
C TYR A 51 -9.67 -0.33 2.98
N ASP A 52 -8.64 0.16 3.68
CA ASP A 52 -7.59 0.97 3.07
C ASP A 52 -6.80 0.17 2.04
N LEU A 53 -6.42 -1.07 2.39
CA LEU A 53 -5.73 -1.97 1.47
C LEU A 53 -6.65 -2.48 0.35
N VAL A 54 -7.97 -2.59 0.60
CA VAL A 54 -8.95 -2.88 -0.45
C VAL A 54 -8.89 -1.82 -1.54
N ARG A 55 -8.79 -0.53 -1.18
CA ARG A 55 -8.71 0.56 -2.15
C ARG A 55 -7.45 0.49 -3.02
N ILE A 56 -6.32 0.06 -2.43
CA ILE A 56 -5.09 -0.21 -3.19
C ILE A 56 -5.32 -1.36 -4.18
N CYS A 57 -5.92 -2.47 -3.74
CA CYS A 57 -6.21 -3.60 -4.62
C CYS A 57 -7.21 -3.25 -5.73
N ASP A 58 -8.22 -2.42 -5.43
CA ASP A 58 -9.17 -1.91 -6.41
C ASP A 58 -8.44 -1.05 -7.47
N ALA A 59 -7.55 -0.15 -7.05
CA ALA A 59 -6.75 0.67 -7.96
C ALA A 59 -5.83 -0.18 -8.88
N VAL A 60 -5.25 -1.27 -8.38
CA VAL A 60 -4.50 -2.23 -9.22
C VAL A 60 -5.44 -2.97 -10.18
N GLY A 61 -6.62 -3.36 -9.71
CA GLY A 61 -7.66 -4.03 -10.51
C GLY A 61 -8.21 -3.16 -11.63
N GLU A 62 -8.26 -1.85 -11.42
CA GLU A 62 -8.69 -0.81 -12.37
C GLU A 62 -7.55 -0.29 -13.26
N GLU A 63 -6.34 -0.85 -13.14
CA GLU A 63 -5.14 -0.47 -13.90
C GLU A 63 -4.63 0.95 -13.64
N MET A 64 -5.04 1.56 -12.52
CA MET A 64 -4.54 2.86 -12.06
C MET A 64 -3.17 2.71 -11.39
N LEU A 65 -2.97 1.62 -10.65
CA LEU A 65 -1.69 1.20 -10.08
C LEU A 65 -1.16 -0.05 -10.78
N GLN A 66 0.17 -0.20 -10.83
CA GLN A 66 0.79 -1.44 -11.30
C GLN A 66 0.86 -2.46 -10.16
N PRO A 67 0.72 -3.78 -10.44
CA PRO A 67 0.84 -4.80 -9.40
C PRO A 67 2.17 -4.76 -8.63
N GLU A 68 3.26 -4.34 -9.29
CA GLU A 68 4.59 -4.21 -8.69
C GLU A 68 4.68 -3.06 -7.68
N ASP A 69 3.72 -2.12 -7.70
CA ASP A 69 3.65 -1.03 -6.73
C ASP A 69 3.25 -1.52 -5.33
N LEU A 70 2.60 -2.69 -5.24
CA LEU A 70 2.17 -3.28 -3.97
C LEU A 70 3.34 -3.53 -3.01
N THR A 71 4.51 -3.95 -3.53
CA THR A 71 5.71 -4.14 -2.70
C THR A 71 6.17 -2.82 -2.10
N LEU A 72 6.29 -1.77 -2.91
CA LEU A 72 6.72 -0.45 -2.45
C LEU A 72 5.74 0.14 -1.42
N ILE A 73 4.45 -0.07 -1.63
CA ILE A 73 3.40 0.31 -0.68
C ILE A 73 3.61 -0.43 0.64
N ALA A 74 3.73 -1.76 0.63
CA ALA A 74 3.93 -2.55 1.85
C ALA A 74 5.24 -2.19 2.59
N GLU A 75 6.33 -1.94 1.87
CA GLU A 75 7.59 -1.46 2.45
C GLU A 75 7.41 -0.11 3.15
N THR A 76 6.62 0.77 2.56
CA THR A 76 6.33 2.09 3.12
C THR A 76 5.46 1.96 4.36
N LEU A 77 4.39 1.17 4.31
CA LEU A 77 3.51 0.93 5.45
C LEU A 77 4.25 0.36 6.65
N THR A 78 5.12 -0.64 6.44
CA THR A 78 5.85 -1.33 7.52
C THR A 78 6.98 -0.52 8.15
N ARG A 79 7.46 0.52 7.47
CA ARG A 79 8.57 1.37 7.94
C ARG A 79 8.12 2.75 8.41
N SER A 80 6.91 3.15 8.05
CA SER A 80 6.34 4.46 8.37
C SER A 80 5.91 4.54 9.82
N GLU A 81 6.08 5.72 10.42
CA GLU A 81 5.50 6.06 11.74
C GLU A 81 4.11 6.71 11.61
N LEU A 82 3.60 6.90 10.38
CA LEU A 82 2.26 7.47 10.11
C LEU A 82 1.15 6.43 10.10
N PHE A 83 1.49 5.14 10.01
CA PHE A 83 0.52 4.06 9.91
C PHE A 83 0.66 3.11 11.10
N GLU A 84 -0.46 2.77 11.71
CA GLU A 84 -0.55 1.73 12.74
C GLU A 84 -1.74 0.82 12.43
N TRP A 85 -1.64 -0.45 12.76
CA TRP A 85 -2.75 -1.39 12.63
C TRP A 85 -2.66 -2.48 13.70
N GLU A 86 -3.82 -2.94 14.15
CA GLU A 86 -3.94 -4.09 15.05
C GLU A 86 -4.39 -5.36 14.31
N ASP A 87 -4.86 -5.22 13.06
CA ASP A 87 -5.43 -6.33 12.30
C ASP A 87 -4.33 -7.24 11.72
N GLU A 88 -4.33 -8.51 12.16
CA GLU A 88 -3.40 -9.53 11.66
C GLU A 88 -3.54 -9.73 10.15
N LEU A 89 -4.73 -9.53 9.59
CA LEU A 89 -5.00 -9.64 8.15
C LEU A 89 -4.21 -8.62 7.33
N ILE A 90 -4.04 -7.40 7.83
CA ILE A 90 -3.22 -6.37 7.18
C ILE A 90 -1.76 -6.84 7.14
N SER A 91 -1.26 -7.38 8.26
CA SER A 91 0.10 -7.92 8.35
C SER A 91 0.33 -9.09 7.39
N GLU A 92 -0.63 -10.01 7.30
CA GLU A 92 -0.57 -11.15 6.38
C GLU A 92 -0.54 -10.69 4.92
N VAL A 93 -1.45 -9.81 4.51
CA VAL A 93 -1.50 -9.30 3.14
C VAL A 93 -0.24 -8.52 2.77
N CYS A 94 0.25 -7.66 3.67
CA CYS A 94 1.54 -6.97 3.47
C CYS A 94 2.68 -7.97 3.30
N THR A 95 2.67 -9.10 4.02
CA THR A 95 3.69 -10.16 3.85
C THR A 95 3.65 -10.75 2.45
N PHE A 96 2.47 -11.03 1.89
CA PHE A 96 2.36 -11.49 0.49
C PHE A 96 2.85 -10.45 -0.52
N TRP A 97 2.73 -9.16 -0.21
CA TRP A 97 3.22 -8.08 -1.08
C TRP A 97 4.73 -7.89 -1.02
N LEU A 98 5.32 -8.11 0.16
CA LEU A 98 6.76 -8.02 0.39
C LEU A 98 7.51 -9.25 -0.13
N GLU A 99 6.92 -10.44 0.04
CA GLU A 99 7.53 -11.72 -0.30
C GLU A 99 6.64 -12.51 -1.29
N PRO A 100 6.40 -11.99 -2.52
CA PRO A 100 5.59 -12.69 -3.48
C PRO A 100 6.27 -14.00 -3.93
N ASP A 101 5.52 -15.09 -3.89
CA ASP A 101 5.99 -16.41 -4.29
C ASP A 101 5.34 -16.89 -5.60
N GLN A 102 5.57 -18.15 -5.97
CA GLN A 102 4.99 -18.73 -7.18
C GLN A 102 3.48 -18.96 -7.09
N ALA A 103 2.93 -19.13 -5.89
CA ALA A 103 1.50 -19.32 -5.67
C ALA A 103 0.75 -17.98 -5.66
N TYR A 104 1.38 -16.92 -5.15
CA TYR A 104 0.80 -15.59 -5.02
C TYR A 104 1.68 -14.50 -5.67
N PRO A 105 2.02 -14.60 -6.97
CA PRO A 105 2.75 -13.54 -7.65
C PRO A 105 1.97 -12.23 -7.69
N LEU A 106 2.65 -11.08 -7.65
CA LEU A 106 2.00 -9.77 -7.77
C LEU A 106 1.50 -9.58 -9.20
N ASN A 107 0.20 -9.76 -9.37
CA ASN A 107 -0.50 -9.52 -10.63
C ASN A 107 -1.94 -9.10 -10.32
N ARG A 108 -2.67 -8.68 -11.36
CA ARG A 108 -4.05 -8.20 -11.21
C ARG A 108 -5.03 -9.28 -10.75
N GLU A 109 -4.78 -10.55 -11.04
CA GLU A 109 -5.63 -11.65 -10.57
C GLU A 109 -5.48 -11.84 -9.07
N ASN A 110 -4.25 -11.85 -8.57
CA ASN A 110 -3.97 -11.97 -7.14
C ASN A 110 -4.32 -10.70 -6.37
N ALA A 111 -4.22 -9.50 -6.97
CA ALA A 111 -4.77 -8.28 -6.36
C ALA A 111 -6.27 -8.41 -6.04
N LYS A 112 -7.05 -9.06 -6.92
CA LYS A 112 -8.47 -9.36 -6.66
C LYS A 112 -8.63 -10.39 -5.54
N LEU A 113 -7.73 -11.37 -5.44
CA LEU A 113 -7.74 -12.35 -4.36
C LEU A 113 -7.40 -11.71 -3.00
N PHE A 114 -6.36 -10.88 -2.94
CA PHE A 114 -5.99 -10.13 -1.74
C PHE A 114 -7.13 -9.23 -1.27
N ARG A 115 -7.82 -8.58 -2.22
CA ARG A 115 -9.06 -7.84 -1.93
C ARG A 115 -10.15 -8.71 -1.31
N GLN A 116 -10.36 -9.92 -1.82
CA GLN A 116 -11.36 -10.85 -1.26
C GLN A 116 -10.99 -11.27 0.16
N TRP A 117 -9.70 -11.48 0.44
CA TRP A 117 -9.22 -11.74 1.80
C TRP A 117 -9.50 -10.58 2.74
N LEU A 118 -9.13 -9.36 2.34
CA LEU A 118 -9.35 -8.13 3.12
C LEU A 118 -10.83 -7.85 3.40
N LYS A 119 -11.74 -8.33 2.55
CA LYS A 119 -13.19 -8.25 2.75
C LYS A 119 -13.78 -9.40 3.56
N GLY A 120 -12.99 -10.41 3.91
CA GLY A 120 -13.46 -11.65 4.53
C GLY A 120 -14.35 -12.49 3.61
N GLU A 121 -14.30 -12.28 2.29
CA GLU A 121 -15.08 -13.05 1.31
C GLU A 121 -14.51 -14.46 1.13
N VAL A 122 -13.18 -14.60 1.29
CA VAL A 122 -12.42 -15.86 1.20
C VAL A 122 -11.40 -15.88 2.34
N PRO A 123 -11.13 -17.02 2.99
CA PRO A 123 -10.10 -17.10 4.02
C PRO A 123 -8.70 -16.92 3.42
N VAL A 124 -7.80 -16.31 4.20
CA VAL A 124 -6.37 -16.31 3.91
C VAL A 124 -5.83 -17.74 4.03
N PRO A 125 -4.99 -18.21 3.11
CA PRO A 125 -4.28 -19.48 3.25
C PRO A 125 -3.44 -19.51 4.54
N ALA A 126 -3.52 -20.62 5.28
CA ALA A 126 -2.77 -20.86 6.51
C ALA A 126 -1.31 -21.25 6.28
#